data_AF-A0A535VTI2-F1
#
_entry.id   AF-A0A535VTI2-F1
#
_cell.length_a   1.000
_cell.length_b   1.000
_cell.length_c   1.000
_cell.angle_alpha   90.00
_cell.angle_beta   90.00
_cell.angle_gamma   90.00
#
_symmetry.space_group_name_H-M   'P 1'
#
loop_
_entity.id
_entity.type
_entity.pdbx_description
1 polymer ?
#
loop_
_entity_poly.entity_id
_entity_poly.type
_entity_poly.pdbx_seq_one_letter_code
_entity_poly.pdbx_strand_id
1 'polypeptide(L)'
;MSEQSTEINEHTPQRSSGSAVAYSARIQEAMRYNKLRSSDYPLVMTILRAVAQGHTEERWQEEQQRALKTLANQPPDKGKAHADAANRYEQTVLSLKDLTLWPW
;
A
#
# COMPACT_ATOMS: atom_id res chain seq x y z
N MET A 1 35.48 39.74 -5.52
CA MET A 1 34.88 39.45 -6.83
C MET A 1 35.51 38.17 -7.36
N SER A 2 34.86 37.05 -7.06
CA SER A 2 34.84 35.80 -7.84
C SER A 2 33.94 34.85 -7.06
N GLU A 3 32.63 35.02 -7.28
CA GLU A 3 31.62 34.08 -6.82
C GLU A 3 31.74 32.84 -7.71
N GLN A 4 32.36 31.79 -7.18
CA GLN A 4 32.38 30.49 -7.82
C GLN A 4 31.23 29.68 -7.22
N SER A 5 30.03 29.92 -7.75
CA SER A 5 28.82 29.17 -7.44
C SER A 5 29.09 27.70 -7.76
N THR A 6 29.25 26.91 -6.70
CA THR A 6 29.36 25.46 -6.81
C THR A 6 27.94 24.96 -7.05
N GLU A 7 27.63 24.59 -8.30
CA GLU A 7 26.48 23.75 -8.62
C GLU A 7 26.65 22.41 -7.89
N ILE A 8 26.24 22.38 -6.63
CA ILE A 8 26.05 21.16 -5.88
C ILE A 8 24.71 20.62 -6.35
N ASN A 9 24.84 19.62 -7.20
CA ASN A 9 23.89 18.62 -7.61
C ASN A 9 22.98 18.17 -6.42
N GLU A 10 21.93 18.93 -6.11
CA GLU A 10 20.88 18.48 -5.21
C GLU A 10 19.95 17.55 -6.00
N HIS A 11 20.38 16.29 -6.10
CA HIS A 11 19.51 15.15 -6.30
C HIS A 11 18.50 15.10 -5.15
N THR A 12 17.46 15.92 -5.22
CA THR A 12 16.28 15.77 -4.36
C THR A 12 15.32 14.86 -5.11
N PRO A 13 15.04 13.63 -4.65
CA PRO A 13 13.99 12.81 -5.24
C PRO A 13 12.63 13.41 -4.88
N GLN A 14 12.22 14.47 -5.59
CA GLN A 14 11.02 15.26 -5.31
C GLN A 14 9.71 14.60 -5.80
N ARG A 15 9.67 13.29 -6.11
CA ARG A 15 8.53 12.71 -6.85
C ARG A 15 7.72 11.60 -6.19
N SER A 16 8.10 11.03 -5.05
CA SER A 16 7.27 9.97 -4.43
C SER A 16 6.38 10.42 -3.26
N SER A 17 6.76 11.51 -2.57
CA SER A 17 6.08 11.92 -1.33
C SER A 17 4.67 12.47 -1.57
N GLY A 18 4.42 13.16 -2.68
CA GLY A 18 3.10 13.74 -2.98
C GLY A 18 2.01 12.70 -3.20
N SER A 19 2.35 11.59 -3.88
CA SER A 19 1.39 10.50 -4.16
C SER A 19 0.99 9.76 -2.88
N ALA A 20 1.96 9.40 -2.04
CA ALA A 20 1.70 8.73 -0.77
C ALA A 20 0.91 9.60 0.22
N VAL A 21 1.21 10.91 0.29
CA VAL A 21 0.47 11.86 1.13
C VAL A 21 -0.96 12.03 0.63
N ALA A 22 -1.17 12.26 -0.66
CA ALA A 22 -2.51 12.36 -1.24
C ALA A 22 -3.32 11.06 -1.05
N TYR A 23 -2.66 9.91 -1.19
CA TYR A 23 -3.26 8.61 -0.93
C TYR A 23 -3.69 8.47 0.54
N SER A 24 -2.81 8.81 1.49
CA SER A 24 -3.11 8.73 2.93
C SER A 24 -4.33 9.58 3.34
N ALA A 25 -4.45 10.79 2.79
CA ALA A 25 -5.56 11.68 3.08
C ALA A 25 -6.90 11.09 2.60
N ARG A 26 -6.93 10.50 1.40
CA ARG A 26 -8.14 9.88 0.84
C ARG A 26 -8.56 8.63 1.63
N ILE A 27 -7.61 7.85 2.13
CA ILE A 27 -7.87 6.71 3.02
C ILE A 27 -8.49 7.17 4.34
N GLN A 28 -7.90 8.20 4.97
CA GLN A 28 -8.41 8.73 6.23
C GLN A 28 -9.84 9.25 6.08
N GLU A 29 -10.15 9.92 4.97
CA GLU A 29 -11.50 10.40 4.66
C GLU A 29 -12.48 9.23 4.45
N ALA A 30 -12.07 8.16 3.75
CA ALA A 30 -12.89 6.97 3.57
C ALA A 30 -13.21 6.26 4.89
N MET A 31 -12.25 6.20 5.80
CA MET A 31 -12.47 5.66 7.16
C MET A 31 -13.37 6.57 7.99
N ARG A 32 -13.22 7.90 7.88
CA ARG A 32 -14.06 8.88 8.57
C ARG A 32 -15.55 8.73 8.23
N TYR A 33 -15.87 8.41 6.97
CA TYR A 33 -17.25 8.13 6.54
C TYR A 33 -17.65 6.66 6.61
N ASN A 34 -16.88 5.82 7.30
CA ASN A 34 -17.15 4.40 7.47
C ASN A 34 -17.29 3.62 6.14
N LYS A 35 -16.69 4.13 5.06
CA LYS A 35 -16.62 3.48 3.75
C LYS A 35 -15.55 2.39 3.70
N LEU A 36 -14.55 2.50 4.58
CA LEU A 36 -13.50 1.52 4.78
C LEU A 36 -13.45 1.15 6.26
N ARG A 37 -13.39 -0.15 6.57
CA ARG A 37 -13.39 -0.62 7.96
C ARG A 37 -12.04 -0.35 8.62
N SER A 38 -12.05 0.01 9.90
CA SER A 38 -10.80 0.18 10.67
C SER A 38 -9.98 -1.11 10.75
N SER A 39 -10.61 -2.28 10.64
CA SER A 39 -9.94 -3.58 10.57
C SER A 39 -8.99 -3.71 9.37
N ASP A 40 -9.22 -2.91 8.33
CA ASP A 40 -8.50 -3.00 7.07
C ASP A 40 -7.30 -2.04 7.04
N TYR A 41 -7.17 -1.18 8.07
CA TYR A 41 -6.09 -0.21 8.21
C TYR A 41 -4.68 -0.81 8.10
N PRO A 42 -4.36 -1.96 8.73
CA PRO A 42 -3.03 -2.56 8.59
C PRO A 42 -2.69 -2.92 7.13
N LEU A 43 -3.69 -3.42 6.39
CA LEU A 43 -3.51 -3.77 4.98
C LEU A 43 -3.30 -2.52 4.13
N VAL A 44 -4.11 -1.48 4.35
CA VAL A 44 -3.94 -0.20 3.64
C VAL A 44 -2.60 0.46 3.93
N MET A 45 -2.10 0.37 5.16
CA MET A 45 -0.75 0.86 5.48
C MET A 45 0.35 0.08 4.76
N THR A 46 0.15 -1.22 4.54
CA THR A 46 1.09 -2.03 3.78
C THR A 46 1.10 -1.62 2.30
N ILE A 47 -0.08 -1.39 1.72
CA ILE A 47 -0.23 -0.85 0.35
C ILE A 47 0.44 0.53 0.25
N LEU A 48 0.17 1.43 1.20
CA LEU A 48 0.74 2.78 1.23
C LEU A 48 2.27 2.75 1.31
N ARG A 49 2.83 1.84 2.11
CA ARG A 49 4.28 1.64 2.20
C ARG A 49 4.85 1.16 0.86
N ALA A 50 4.19 0.25 0.17
CA ALA A 50 4.64 -0.23 -1.13
C ALA A 50 4.62 0.89 -2.18
N VAL A 51 3.55 1.70 -2.21
CA VAL A 51 3.46 2.87 -3.10
C VAL A 51 4.57 3.88 -2.78
N ALA A 52 4.81 4.17 -1.51
CA ALA A 52 5.88 5.08 -1.08
C ALA A 52 7.29 4.59 -1.45
N GLN A 53 7.49 3.26 -1.50
CA GLN A 53 8.72 2.62 -1.93
C GLN A 53 8.84 2.51 -3.46
N GLY A 54 7.84 2.95 -4.22
CA GLY A 54 7.87 2.94 -5.69
C GLY A 54 7.56 1.56 -6.31
N HIS A 55 6.84 0.70 -5.60
CA HIS A 55 6.37 -0.55 -6.18
C HIS A 55 5.34 -0.31 -7.28
N THR A 56 5.41 -1.09 -8.35
CA THR A 56 4.36 -1.18 -9.36
C THR A 56 3.27 -2.15 -8.90
N GLU A 57 2.09 -2.11 -9.55
CA GLU A 57 1.01 -3.04 -9.22
C GLU A 57 1.45 -4.49 -9.39
N GLU A 58 2.20 -4.81 -10.45
CA GLU A 58 2.66 -6.17 -10.72
C GLU A 58 3.57 -6.68 -9.60
N ARG A 59 4.54 -5.86 -9.18
CA ARG A 59 5.47 -6.22 -8.10
C ARG A 59 4.75 -6.39 -6.78
N TRP A 60 3.76 -5.54 -6.50
CA TRP A 60 2.91 -5.68 -5.32
C TRP A 60 2.09 -6.97 -5.36
N GLN A 61 1.46 -7.30 -6.50
CA GLN A 61 0.70 -8.54 -6.67
C GLN A 61 1.59 -9.77 -6.47
N GLU A 62 2.81 -9.77 -7.00
CA GLU A 62 3.77 -10.86 -6.80
C GLU A 62 4.16 -11.05 -5.32
N GLU A 63 4.46 -9.96 -4.60
CA GLU A 63 4.78 -10.02 -3.18
C GLU A 63 3.59 -10.52 -2.35
N GLN A 64 2.38 -10.09 -2.69
CA GLN A 64 1.16 -10.56 -2.03
C GLN A 64 0.87 -12.03 -2.32
N GLN A 65 0.97 -12.47 -3.58
CA GLN A 65 0.83 -13.89 -3.92
C GLN A 65 1.89 -14.74 -3.23
N ARG A 66 3.12 -14.24 -3.08
CA ARG A 66 4.17 -14.93 -2.34
C ARG A 66 3.83 -15.02 -0.87
N ALA A 67 3.37 -13.94 -0.24
CA ALA A 67 2.93 -13.93 1.14
C ALA A 67 1.77 -14.92 1.38
N LEU A 68 0.76 -14.91 0.50
CA LEU A 68 -0.38 -15.84 0.54
C LEU A 68 0.06 -17.30 0.37
N LYS A 69 0.98 -17.59 -0.56
CA LYS A 69 1.56 -18.94 -0.72
C LYS A 69 2.35 -19.36 0.51
N THR A 70 3.14 -18.48 1.11
CA THR A 70 3.86 -18.75 2.36
C THR A 70 2.90 -19.02 3.51
N LEU A 71 1.80 -18.27 3.62
CA LEU A 71 0.74 -18.49 4.60
C LEU A 71 0.00 -19.81 4.37
N ALA A 72 -0.24 -20.19 3.11
CA ALA A 72 -0.88 -21.46 2.76
C ALA A 72 0.02 -22.69 3.01
N ASN A 73 1.35 -22.51 2.92
CA ASN A 73 2.33 -23.56 3.17
C ASN A 73 2.70 -23.72 4.66
N GLN A 74 2.23 -22.83 5.55
CA GLN A 74 2.35 -23.06 6.99
C GLN A 74 1.44 -24.21 7.43
N PRO A 75 1.89 -25.09 8.34
CA PRO A 75 1.08 -26.20 8.83
C PRO A 75 -0.24 -25.66 9.40
N PRO A 76 -1.38 -26.26 9.02
CA PRO A 76 -2.70 -25.74 9.34
C PRO A 76 -3.03 -26.08 10.79
N ASP A 77 -2.45 -25.36 11.74
CA ASP A 77 -2.97 -25.39 13.11
C ASP A 77 -4.39 -24.78 13.14
N LYS A 78 -4.75 -23.98 12.10
CA LYS A 78 -6.03 -23.27 11.98
C LYS A 78 -6.43 -23.04 10.51
N GLY A 79 -6.78 -24.08 9.76
CA GLY A 79 -7.21 -24.00 8.35
C GLY A 79 -8.36 -23.01 8.01
N LYS A 80 -9.07 -22.45 9.01
CA LYS A 80 -10.04 -21.35 8.83
C LYS A 80 -9.40 -19.95 8.81
N ALA A 81 -8.35 -19.71 9.60
CA ALA A 81 -7.81 -18.37 9.79
C ALA A 81 -7.06 -17.84 8.54
N HIS A 82 -6.42 -18.72 7.78
CA HIS A 82 -5.68 -18.35 6.57
C HIS A 82 -6.60 -18.04 5.38
N ALA A 83 -7.69 -18.81 5.21
CA ALA A 83 -8.70 -18.54 4.19
C ALA A 83 -9.43 -17.20 4.46
N ASP A 84 -9.73 -16.91 5.72
CA ASP A 84 -10.31 -15.63 6.13
C ASP A 84 -9.38 -14.45 5.84
N ALA A 85 -8.07 -14.62 5.96
CA ALA A 85 -7.09 -13.57 5.67
C ALA A 85 -7.00 -13.25 4.17
N ALA A 86 -6.98 -14.28 3.30
CA ALA A 86 -6.99 -14.09 1.85
C ALA A 86 -8.29 -13.45 1.38
N ASN A 87 -9.44 -13.91 1.88
CA ASN A 87 -10.74 -13.33 1.56
C ASN A 87 -10.84 -11.86 2.00
N ARG A 88 -10.33 -11.51 3.20
CA ARG A 88 -10.28 -10.12 3.65
C ARG A 88 -9.42 -9.24 2.73
N TYR A 89 -8.27 -9.75 2.28
CA TYR A 89 -7.42 -9.03 1.34
C TYR A 89 -8.17 -8.70 0.05
N GLU A 90 -8.81 -9.68 -0.57
CA GLU A 90 -9.58 -9.48 -1.80
C GLU A 90 -10.73 -8.47 -1.60
N GLN A 91 -11.46 -8.58 -0.49
CA GLN A 91 -12.55 -7.65 -0.16
C GLN A 91 -12.05 -6.22 0.06
N THR A 92 -10.91 -6.03 0.72
CA THR A 92 -10.31 -4.70 0.90
C THR A 92 -9.81 -4.13 -0.43
N VAL A 93 -9.18 -4.94 -1.29
CA VAL A 93 -8.74 -4.50 -2.63
C VAL A 93 -9.94 -4.04 -3.48
N LEU A 94 -11.02 -4.83 -3.49
CA LEU A 94 -12.26 -4.47 -4.18
C LEU A 94 -12.84 -3.16 -3.64
N SER A 95 -12.93 -3.03 -2.31
CA SER A 95 -13.41 -1.80 -1.66
C SER A 95 -12.56 -0.59 -2.03
N LEU A 96 -11.24 -0.74 -2.11
CA LEU A 96 -10.34 0.35 -2.54
C LEU A 96 -10.57 0.71 -4.01
N LYS A 97 -10.75 -0.26 -4.90
CA LYS A 97 -11.05 -0.02 -6.33
C LYS A 97 -12.39 0.70 -6.50
N ASP A 98 -13.44 0.24 -5.83
CA ASP A 98 -14.78 0.84 -5.88
C ASP A 98 -14.78 2.28 -5.36
N LEU A 99 -13.94 2.57 -4.36
CA LEU A 99 -13.79 3.91 -3.80
C LEU A 99 -12.85 4.81 -4.60
N THR A 100 -12.29 4.35 -5.74
CA THR A 100 -11.23 5.06 -6.48
C THR A 100 -10.01 5.40 -5.59
N LEU A 101 -9.74 4.50 -4.64
CA LEU A 101 -8.62 4.49 -3.70
C LEU A 101 -7.63 3.37 -4.02
N TRP A 102 -7.67 2.81 -5.23
CA TRP A 102 -6.58 1.97 -5.69
C TRP A 102 -5.42 2.89 -6.10
N PRO A 103 -4.21 2.72 -5.54
CA PRO A 103 -3.12 3.67 -5.76
C PRO A 103 -2.38 3.47 -7.08
N TRP A 104 -2.74 2.43 -7.84
CA TRP A 104 -2.22 2.10 -9.17
C TRP A 104 -3.34 2.23 -10.21
#